data_AF-A0A938GRR8-F1
#
_entry.id   AF-A0A938GRR8-F1
#
_cell.length_a   1.000
_cell.length_b   1.000
_cell.length_c   1.000
_cell.angle_alpha   90.00
_cell.angle_beta   90.00
_cell.angle_gamma   90.00
#
_symmetry.space_group_name_H-M   'P 1'
#
loop_
_entity.id
_entity.type
_entity.pdbx_description
1 polymer ?
#
loop_
_entity_poly.entity_id
_entity_poly.type
_entity_poly.pdbx_seq_one_letter_code
_entity_poly.pdbx_strand_id
1 'polypeptide(L)'
;MNCVLNRNRLLLLAALVTLLPASPCNGLDLVGISVTPHQQAPNMRYRRAPDPELGARVEFFLRNDGSMPLTLTREFRALFDGQTPAQLITSNAWTWHDTPAARTNETLTLPSGALTVWTFNSRGTRWGAGTTHQLTVGDASAKPIALGLENPRTWLSAVTFLGDGDAIRPTRAIVHVANESGQLVTLRACRLWLPTSNSEFRALHPQPWQTNLNGFPTSRVVASRTKGGFVVETGPLPLTYCAIEVETIDPDGKASSIWAHLRIKREIMDLSGGWVASKLGTSNTLHAEPYLKTLRRMHINSGMHQDVPGYSDTELFAKYPLKYMNRLQPSERYDTDAMLPRIHAVEFQGEPQFGGGRPVPPQEVFTKFLPY
;
A
#
# COMPACT_ATOMS: atom_id res chain seq x y z
N MET A 1 -40.55 -1.49 80.87
CA MET A 1 -41.05 -2.07 79.61
C MET A 1 -40.23 -1.45 78.48
N ASN A 2 -39.18 -2.16 78.06
CA ASN A 2 -39.04 -2.86 76.77
C ASN A 2 -38.69 -1.87 75.63
N CYS A 3 -37.41 -1.88 75.21
CA CYS A 3 -36.91 -2.55 73.97
C CYS A 3 -37.20 -1.68 72.73
N VAL A 4 -36.35 -1.51 71.71
CA VAL A 4 -35.11 -2.17 71.27
C VAL A 4 -34.49 -1.28 70.17
N LEU A 5 -33.19 -1.47 69.94
CA LEU A 5 -32.39 -0.96 68.83
C LEU A 5 -33.06 -1.11 67.45
N ASN A 6 -32.78 -0.20 66.51
CA ASN A 6 -32.02 -0.63 65.34
C ASN A 6 -31.27 0.48 64.60
N ARG A 7 -29.97 0.24 64.43
CA ARG A 7 -29.05 0.95 63.55
C ARG A 7 -29.29 0.49 62.12
N ASN A 8 -29.59 1.39 61.19
CA ASN A 8 -29.31 1.17 59.78
C ASN A 8 -28.37 2.27 59.30
N ARG A 9 -27.07 1.96 59.34
CA ARG A 9 -26.05 2.67 58.59
C ARG A 9 -26.23 2.29 57.13
N LEU A 10 -26.69 3.23 56.31
CA LEU A 10 -26.61 3.10 54.85
C LEU A 10 -25.13 3.28 54.48
N LEU A 11 -24.45 2.16 54.18
CA LEU A 11 -23.16 2.14 53.51
C LEU A 11 -23.40 2.48 52.04
N LEU A 12 -23.12 3.72 51.65
CA LEU A 12 -22.89 4.07 50.25
C LEU A 12 -21.54 3.47 49.84
N LEU A 13 -21.56 2.28 49.21
CA LEU A 13 -20.44 1.83 48.41
C LEU A 13 -20.39 2.70 47.15
N ALA A 14 -19.54 3.71 47.17
CA ALA A 14 -19.08 4.34 45.94
C ALA A 14 -18.24 3.30 45.17
N ALA A 15 -18.82 2.72 44.13
CA ALA A 15 -18.07 1.95 43.15
C ALA A 15 -17.14 2.92 42.39
N LEU A 16 -15.94 3.09 42.92
CA LEU A 16 -14.85 3.74 42.22
C LEU A 16 -14.46 2.79 41.07
N VAL A 17 -15.09 2.95 39.91
CA VAL A 17 -14.59 2.39 38.65
C VAL A 17 -13.29 3.11 38.39
N THR A 18 -12.19 2.53 38.85
CA THR A 18 -10.86 2.92 38.39
C THR A 18 -10.81 2.58 36.91
N LEU A 19 -11.06 3.60 36.08
CA LEU A 19 -10.55 3.64 34.72
C LEU A 19 -9.04 3.42 34.83
N LEU A 20 -8.62 2.17 34.69
CA LEU A 20 -7.22 1.85 34.47
C LEU A 20 -6.80 2.68 33.26
N PRO A 21 -5.79 3.57 33.37
CA PRO A 21 -5.26 4.19 32.19
C PRO A 21 -4.84 3.06 31.26
N ALA A 22 -5.33 3.08 30.03
CA ALA A 22 -4.78 2.25 28.97
C ALA A 22 -3.27 2.47 29.04
N SER A 23 -2.52 1.40 29.34
CA SER A 23 -1.07 1.48 29.37
C SER A 23 -0.66 2.05 28.02
N PRO A 24 0.09 3.16 27.99
CA PRO A 24 0.48 3.75 26.72
C PRO A 24 1.17 2.62 25.94
N CYS A 25 0.61 2.27 24.79
CA CYS A 25 1.48 1.82 23.73
C CYS A 25 2.54 2.92 23.57
N ASN A 26 3.75 2.59 23.19
CA ASN A 26 4.84 3.56 23.02
C ASN A 26 4.61 4.48 21.81
N GLY A 27 3.44 5.10 21.77
CA GLY A 27 2.88 5.93 20.72
C GLY A 27 2.24 5.17 19.56
N LEU A 28 2.47 3.88 19.30
CA LEU A 28 1.98 3.23 18.07
C LEU A 28 0.94 2.12 18.30
N ASP A 29 -0.31 2.39 17.97
CA ASP A 29 -1.41 1.42 18.00
C ASP A 29 -1.59 0.71 16.65
N LEU A 30 -1.85 -0.60 16.67
CA LEU A 30 -2.12 -1.38 15.46
C LEU A 30 -3.61 -1.34 15.15
N VAL A 31 -4.00 -0.56 14.14
CA VAL A 31 -5.41 -0.36 13.76
C VAL A 31 -5.87 -1.25 12.61
N GLY A 32 -4.94 -1.92 11.93
CA GLY A 32 -5.27 -2.83 10.84
C GLY A 32 -4.08 -3.67 10.39
N ILE A 33 -4.38 -4.83 9.82
CA ILE A 33 -3.43 -5.69 9.11
C ILE A 33 -4.05 -6.06 7.77
N SER A 34 -3.28 -5.94 6.69
CA SER A 34 -3.62 -6.53 5.40
C SER A 34 -2.64 -7.66 5.10
N VAL A 35 -3.16 -8.85 4.80
CA VAL A 35 -2.37 -10.04 4.45
C VAL A 35 -2.74 -10.43 3.03
N THR A 36 -1.74 -10.49 2.15
CA THR A 36 -1.87 -11.01 0.79
C THR A 36 -1.07 -12.32 0.70
N PRO A 37 -1.72 -13.48 0.86
CA PRO A 37 -1.06 -14.77 0.75
C PRO A 37 -0.44 -14.96 -0.62
N HIS A 38 0.77 -15.51 -0.69
CA HIS A 38 1.32 -15.94 -1.97
C HIS A 38 0.52 -17.12 -2.50
N GLN A 39 0.35 -17.17 -3.82
CA GLN A 39 -0.39 -18.23 -4.49
C GLN A 39 0.44 -18.74 -5.66
N GLN A 40 0.43 -20.06 -5.85
CA GLN A 40 0.89 -20.70 -7.07
C GLN A 40 -0.33 -21.10 -7.88
N ALA A 41 -0.43 -20.58 -9.10
CA ALA A 41 -1.53 -20.95 -9.97
C ALA A 41 -1.37 -22.43 -10.38
N PRO A 42 -2.42 -23.26 -10.21
CA PRO A 42 -2.32 -24.72 -10.41
C PRO A 42 -2.04 -25.11 -11.87
N ASN A 43 -2.28 -24.18 -12.80
CA ASN A 43 -2.05 -24.34 -14.23
C ASN A 43 -0.69 -23.81 -14.70
N MET A 44 0.11 -23.17 -13.84
CA MET A 44 1.46 -22.71 -14.23
C MET A 44 2.43 -23.89 -14.30
N ARG A 45 3.19 -23.94 -15.39
CA ARG A 45 4.22 -24.96 -15.63
C ARG A 45 5.59 -24.37 -15.33
N TYR A 46 6.27 -24.97 -14.37
CA TYR A 46 7.62 -24.57 -13.98
C TYR A 46 8.65 -25.55 -14.53
N ARG A 47 9.84 -25.05 -14.88
CA ARG A 47 10.96 -25.90 -15.32
C ARG A 47 11.42 -26.89 -14.24
N ARG A 48 11.24 -26.54 -12.96
CA ARG A 48 11.50 -27.36 -11.77
C ARG A 48 10.29 -27.24 -10.86
N ALA A 49 10.05 -28.24 -10.01
CA ALA A 49 9.01 -28.14 -8.98
C ALA A 49 9.23 -26.85 -8.16
N PRO A 50 8.20 -25.98 -8.05
CA PRO A 50 8.33 -24.79 -7.24
C PRO A 50 8.40 -25.18 -5.75
N ASP A 51 8.98 -24.30 -4.94
CA ASP A 51 8.97 -24.45 -3.48
C ASP A 51 7.51 -24.43 -2.99
N PRO A 52 7.03 -25.45 -2.26
CA PRO A 52 5.65 -25.47 -1.78
C PRO A 52 5.42 -24.47 -0.64
N GLU A 53 6.48 -23.94 -0.01
CA GLU A 53 6.31 -22.95 1.06
C GLU A 53 5.89 -21.60 0.49
N LEU A 54 4.72 -21.13 0.94
CA LEU A 54 4.16 -19.84 0.53
C LEU A 54 4.15 -18.88 1.72
N GLY A 55 4.92 -17.81 1.57
CA GLY A 55 4.82 -16.63 2.42
C GLY A 55 3.58 -15.77 2.11
N ALA A 56 3.66 -14.52 2.50
CA ALA A 56 2.66 -13.49 2.26
C ALA A 56 3.33 -12.11 2.22
N ARG A 57 2.72 -11.19 1.47
CA ARG A 57 2.94 -9.76 1.67
C ARG A 57 2.03 -9.30 2.80
N VAL A 58 2.58 -8.56 3.74
CA VAL A 58 1.86 -8.08 4.93
C VAL A 58 2.04 -6.58 5.08
N GLU A 59 0.95 -5.88 5.35
CA GLU A 59 0.91 -4.44 5.64
C GLU A 59 0.33 -4.22 7.04
N PHE A 60 1.04 -3.45 7.87
CA PHE A 60 0.60 -3.02 9.19
C PHE A 60 0.22 -1.55 9.14
N PHE A 61 -0.99 -1.25 9.58
CA PHE A 61 -1.51 0.11 9.68
C PHE A 61 -1.33 0.55 11.14
N LEU A 62 -0.31 1.36 11.40
CA LEU A 62 0.10 1.78 12.73
C LEU A 62 -0.27 3.25 12.93
N ARG A 63 -1.08 3.55 13.93
CA ARG A 63 -1.54 4.90 14.26
C ARG A 63 -0.78 5.43 15.46
N ASN A 64 -0.41 6.71 15.43
CA ASN A 64 0.06 7.38 16.63
C ASN A 64 -1.11 7.58 17.60
N ASP A 65 -1.18 6.79 18.68
CA ASP A 65 -2.23 6.90 19.72
C ASP A 65 -1.83 7.83 20.89
N GLY A 66 -0.58 8.30 20.88
CA GLY A 66 -0.08 9.26 21.86
C GLY A 66 -0.59 10.69 21.62
N SER A 67 -0.50 11.53 22.64
CA SER A 67 -0.87 12.96 22.55
C SER A 67 0.20 13.84 21.89
N MET A 68 1.40 13.30 21.66
CA MET A 68 2.55 14.00 21.10
C MET A 68 2.99 13.36 19.78
N PRO A 69 3.58 14.13 18.84
CA PRO A 69 4.21 13.56 17.66
C PRO A 69 5.32 12.56 18.01
N LEU A 70 5.42 11.48 17.24
CA LEU A 70 6.49 10.49 17.35
C LEU A 70 7.53 10.71 16.27
N THR A 71 8.80 10.59 16.65
CA THR A 71 9.90 10.63 15.70
C THR A 71 10.35 9.22 15.37
N LEU A 72 10.13 8.79 14.13
CA LEU A 72 10.54 7.49 13.60
C LEU A 72 11.78 7.68 12.73
N THR A 73 12.96 7.38 13.28
CA THR A 73 14.22 7.34 12.53
C THR A 73 14.53 5.92 12.06
N ARG A 74 15.61 5.75 11.29
CA ARG A 74 16.11 4.42 10.90
C ARG A 74 16.43 3.52 12.09
N GLU A 75 16.88 4.12 13.19
CA GLU A 75 17.25 3.47 14.45
C GLU A 75 16.03 3.19 15.33
N PHE A 76 14.82 3.60 14.91
CA PHE A 76 13.60 3.32 15.65
C PHE A 76 13.45 1.80 15.84
N ARG A 77 13.48 1.38 17.10
CA ARG A 77 13.49 -0.03 17.47
C ARG A 77 12.15 -0.68 17.13
N ALA A 78 12.17 -1.59 16.17
CA ALA A 78 11.06 -2.46 15.80
C ALA A 78 11.57 -3.90 15.74
N LEU A 79 11.10 -4.75 16.66
CA LEU A 79 11.47 -6.15 16.73
C LEU A 79 10.25 -7.04 16.47
N PHE A 80 10.42 -8.02 15.60
CA PHE A 80 9.43 -9.00 15.17
C PHE A 80 9.85 -10.36 15.73
N ASP A 81 9.10 -10.88 16.70
CA ASP A 81 9.50 -12.03 17.52
C ASP A 81 10.93 -11.91 18.08
N GLY A 82 11.26 -10.70 18.56
CA GLY A 82 12.59 -10.39 19.10
C GLY A 82 13.69 -10.15 18.07
N GLN A 83 13.41 -10.25 16.77
CA GLN A 83 14.39 -10.06 15.69
C GLN A 83 14.16 -8.75 14.95
N THR A 84 15.25 -8.12 14.50
CA THR A 84 15.18 -6.97 13.60
C THR A 84 14.76 -7.40 12.18
N PRO A 85 14.18 -6.50 11.38
CA PRO A 85 13.91 -6.76 9.96
C PRO A 85 15.14 -7.24 9.18
N ALA A 86 16.33 -6.68 9.45
CA ALA A 86 17.58 -7.08 8.79
C ALA A 86 17.98 -8.54 9.14
N GLN A 87 17.77 -8.97 10.38
CA GLN A 87 17.98 -10.37 10.79
C GLN A 87 16.98 -11.31 10.10
N LEU A 88 15.74 -10.88 9.92
CA LEU A 88 14.71 -11.65 9.21
C LEU A 88 15.00 -11.79 7.71
N ILE A 89 15.60 -10.78 7.07
CA ILE A 89 16.12 -10.89 5.70
C ILE A 89 17.31 -11.85 5.65
N THR A 90 18.29 -11.67 6.54
CA THR A 90 19.53 -12.48 6.56
C THR A 90 19.26 -13.96 6.82
N SER A 91 18.27 -14.26 7.65
CA SER A 91 17.81 -15.63 7.94
C SER A 91 16.86 -16.21 6.89
N ASN A 92 16.60 -15.50 5.78
CA ASN A 92 15.64 -15.86 4.73
C ASN A 92 14.19 -16.03 5.20
N ALA A 93 13.83 -15.52 6.39
CA ALA A 93 12.44 -15.48 6.82
C ALA A 93 11.63 -14.48 5.96
N TRP A 94 12.24 -13.33 5.68
CA TRP A 94 11.69 -12.28 4.82
C TRP A 94 12.52 -12.11 3.54
N THR A 95 11.89 -11.55 2.50
CA THR A 95 12.52 -11.26 1.20
C THR A 95 12.81 -9.77 1.00
N TRP A 96 11.93 -8.89 1.52
CA TRP A 96 12.13 -7.45 1.62
C TRP A 96 11.18 -6.86 2.68
N HIS A 97 11.47 -5.63 3.11
CA HIS A 97 10.60 -4.84 3.99
C HIS A 97 10.70 -3.33 3.73
N ASP A 98 9.61 -2.62 4.06
CA ASP A 98 9.51 -1.18 4.27
C ASP A 98 9.10 -0.94 5.73
N THR A 99 10.09 -0.90 6.60
CA THR A 99 9.98 -0.47 8.00
C THR A 99 10.94 0.71 8.20
N PRO A 100 10.94 1.42 9.35
CA PRO A 100 11.84 2.55 9.56
C PRO A 100 13.31 2.24 9.24
N ALA A 101 13.79 1.04 9.57
CA ALA A 101 15.15 0.59 9.30
C ALA A 101 15.54 0.53 7.80
N ALA A 102 14.57 0.42 6.89
CA ALA A 102 14.79 0.40 5.43
C ALA A 102 14.85 1.80 4.79
N ARG A 103 14.40 2.84 5.50
CA ARG A 103 14.24 4.19 4.95
C ARG A 103 15.55 4.96 5.10
N THR A 104 16.22 5.20 3.97
CA THR A 104 17.52 5.88 3.96
C THR A 104 17.36 7.38 4.15
N ASN A 105 18.00 7.97 5.17
CA ASN A 105 18.06 9.41 5.41
C ASN A 105 16.70 10.12 5.66
N GLU A 106 15.64 9.35 5.93
CA GLU A 106 14.32 9.89 6.25
C GLU A 106 14.06 9.82 7.77
N THR A 107 13.88 10.98 8.39
CA THR A 107 13.24 11.07 9.70
C THR A 107 11.76 11.36 9.48
N LEU A 108 10.90 10.46 9.95
CA LEU A 108 9.46 10.63 9.89
C LEU A 108 8.95 11.17 11.21
N THR A 109 8.40 12.39 11.21
CA THR A 109 7.57 12.89 12.30
C THR A 109 6.14 12.41 12.06
N LEU A 110 5.61 11.59 12.97
CA LEU A 110 4.24 11.07 12.91
C LEU A 110 3.36 11.78 13.94
N PRO A 111 2.52 12.75 13.54
CA PRO A 111 1.66 13.49 14.47
C PRO A 111 0.67 12.58 15.20
N SER A 112 0.13 13.05 16.34
CA SER A 112 -0.95 12.36 17.05
C SER A 112 -2.13 12.08 16.12
N GLY A 113 -2.65 10.85 16.17
CA GLY A 113 -3.76 10.39 15.33
C GLY A 113 -3.39 10.09 13.87
N ALA A 114 -2.18 10.42 13.41
CA ALA A 114 -1.72 10.08 12.08
C ALA A 114 -1.30 8.61 11.98
N LEU A 115 -1.32 8.08 10.76
CA LEU A 115 -1.04 6.70 10.42
C LEU A 115 0.29 6.58 9.65
N THR A 116 1.06 5.54 9.91
CA THR A 116 2.13 5.08 9.02
C THR A 116 1.90 3.61 8.66
N VAL A 117 2.32 3.23 7.46
CA VAL A 117 2.21 1.84 6.99
C VAL A 117 3.59 1.22 6.96
N TRP A 118 3.71 0.05 7.59
CA TRP A 118 4.90 -0.79 7.48
C TRP A 118 4.56 -2.02 6.67
N THR A 119 5.43 -2.41 5.74
CA THR A 119 5.20 -3.55 4.86
C THR A 119 6.36 -4.52 4.94
N PHE A 120 6.09 -5.81 4.83
CA PHE A 120 7.13 -6.78 4.50
C PHE A 120 6.58 -7.84 3.57
N ASN A 121 7.50 -8.59 2.97
CA ASN A 121 7.17 -9.76 2.19
C ASN A 121 7.94 -10.98 2.70
N SER A 122 7.23 -11.98 3.22
CA SER A 122 7.86 -13.18 3.72
C SER A 122 8.21 -14.16 2.61
N ARG A 123 9.17 -15.04 2.89
CA ARG A 123 9.61 -16.06 1.94
C ARG A 123 8.72 -17.31 2.01
N GLY A 124 8.50 -17.83 3.21
CA GLY A 124 7.84 -19.11 3.45
C GLY A 124 6.78 -19.06 4.54
N THR A 125 6.26 -20.23 4.90
CA THR A 125 5.07 -20.40 5.74
C THR A 125 5.21 -19.87 7.16
N ARG A 126 6.45 -19.80 7.70
CA ARG A 126 6.72 -19.27 9.05
C ARG A 126 6.15 -17.86 9.28
N TRP A 127 6.18 -17.02 8.26
CA TRP A 127 5.61 -15.66 8.26
C TRP A 127 4.52 -15.54 7.18
N GLY A 128 3.87 -16.66 6.85
CA GLY A 128 2.78 -16.74 5.88
C GLY A 128 1.42 -16.44 6.51
N ALA A 129 0.35 -16.62 5.74
CA ALA A 129 -1.01 -16.47 6.26
C ALA A 129 -1.38 -17.64 7.19
N GLY A 130 -2.19 -17.36 8.21
CA GLY A 130 -2.59 -18.27 9.28
C GLY A 130 -1.66 -18.30 10.50
N THR A 131 -0.65 -17.43 10.59
CA THR A 131 0.31 -17.43 11.72
C THR A 131 0.03 -16.31 12.74
N THR A 132 0.71 -16.36 13.87
CA THR A 132 0.66 -15.33 14.92
C THR A 132 2.05 -14.97 15.37
N HIS A 133 2.32 -13.68 15.50
CA HIS A 133 3.62 -13.12 15.85
C HIS A 133 3.45 -11.97 16.85
N GLN A 134 4.57 -11.40 17.27
CA GLN A 134 4.59 -10.21 18.10
C GLN A 134 5.50 -9.13 17.51
N LEU A 135 5.06 -7.89 17.63
CA LEU A 135 5.83 -6.70 17.32
C LEU A 135 6.12 -5.92 18.61
N THR A 136 7.39 -5.67 18.90
CA THR A 136 7.81 -4.78 19.98
C THR A 136 8.36 -3.49 19.36
N VAL A 137 7.75 -2.35 19.70
CA VAL A 137 8.13 -1.02 19.20
C VAL A 137 8.63 -0.11 20.32
N GLY A 138 9.69 0.65 20.04
CA GLY A 138 10.31 1.54 21.01
C GLY A 138 11.10 0.78 22.07
N ASP A 139 10.98 1.20 23.33
CA ASP A 139 11.85 0.77 24.42
C ASP A 139 11.72 -0.72 24.77
N ALA A 140 12.71 -1.26 25.50
CA ALA A 140 12.73 -2.66 25.91
C ALA A 140 11.55 -3.04 26.83
N SER A 141 10.95 -2.07 27.52
CA SER A 141 9.76 -2.23 28.36
C SER A 141 8.44 -2.16 27.59
N ALA A 142 8.47 -1.94 26.27
CA ALA A 142 7.26 -1.86 25.44
C ALA A 142 6.45 -3.15 25.54
N LYS A 143 5.13 -2.99 25.73
CA LYS A 143 4.22 -4.13 25.60
C LYS A 143 4.23 -4.62 24.15
N PRO A 144 4.41 -5.93 23.90
CA PRO A 144 4.32 -6.46 22.55
C PRO A 144 2.91 -6.29 21.98
N ILE A 145 2.85 -5.88 20.72
CA ILE A 145 1.65 -5.82 19.88
C ILE A 145 1.47 -7.21 19.25
N ALA A 146 0.32 -7.83 19.47
CA ALA A 146 0.00 -9.11 18.84
C ALA A 146 -0.28 -8.92 17.34
N LEU A 147 0.33 -9.75 16.50
CA LEU A 147 0.18 -9.75 15.05
C LEU A 147 -0.51 -11.04 14.61
N GLY A 148 -1.80 -11.00 14.32
CA GLY A 148 -2.52 -12.11 13.69
C GLY A 148 -2.43 -12.00 12.16
N LEU A 149 -1.61 -12.82 11.52
CA LEU A 149 -1.51 -12.86 10.05
C LEU A 149 -2.59 -13.77 9.48
N GLU A 150 -3.86 -13.50 9.78
CA GLU A 150 -4.97 -14.40 9.43
C GLU A 150 -5.07 -14.64 7.92
N ASN A 151 -5.62 -15.81 7.55
CA ASN A 151 -6.06 -16.02 6.17
C ASN A 151 -7.21 -15.05 5.87
N PRO A 152 -7.05 -14.09 4.94
CA PRO A 152 -8.03 -13.05 4.72
C PRO A 152 -9.34 -13.66 4.22
N ARG A 153 -10.43 -13.40 4.95
CA ARG A 153 -11.78 -13.80 4.55
C ARG A 153 -12.51 -12.70 3.79
N THR A 154 -12.16 -11.45 4.04
CA THR A 154 -12.70 -10.29 3.33
C THR A 154 -11.56 -9.29 3.13
N TRP A 155 -11.38 -8.80 1.91
CA TRP A 155 -10.29 -7.85 1.61
C TRP A 155 -10.63 -6.94 0.42
N LEU A 156 -9.85 -5.87 0.29
CA LEU A 156 -9.88 -4.99 -0.89
C LEU A 156 -9.13 -5.69 -2.03
N SER A 157 -9.86 -6.25 -2.99
CA SER A 157 -9.26 -6.99 -4.10
C SER A 157 -8.68 -6.08 -5.19
N ALA A 158 -9.19 -4.86 -5.30
CA ALA A 158 -8.65 -3.82 -6.18
C ALA A 158 -9.16 -2.45 -5.73
N VAL A 159 -8.31 -1.43 -5.84
CA VAL A 159 -8.70 -0.03 -5.69
C VAL A 159 -8.11 0.73 -6.86
N THR A 160 -8.97 1.40 -7.61
CA THR A 160 -8.65 2.05 -8.88
C THR A 160 -9.07 3.51 -8.80
N PHE A 161 -8.17 4.43 -9.12
CA PHE A 161 -8.51 5.85 -9.15
C PHE A 161 -8.71 6.32 -10.59
N LEU A 162 -9.87 6.89 -10.88
CA LEU A 162 -10.19 7.41 -12.21
C LEU A 162 -10.31 8.94 -12.16
N GLY A 163 -10.05 9.59 -13.28
CA GLY A 163 -10.27 11.01 -13.50
C GLY A 163 -10.90 11.25 -14.87
N ASP A 164 -11.50 12.42 -15.05
CA ASP A 164 -12.21 12.77 -16.27
C ASP A 164 -11.26 13.30 -17.36
N GLY A 165 -11.53 12.93 -18.62
CA GLY A 165 -10.81 13.45 -19.79
C GLY A 165 -9.28 13.40 -19.65
N ASP A 166 -8.66 14.57 -19.80
CA ASP A 166 -7.20 14.75 -19.71
C ASP A 166 -6.71 15.17 -18.32
N ALA A 167 -7.56 15.10 -17.30
CA ALA A 167 -7.17 15.46 -15.94
C ALA A 167 -5.98 14.60 -15.47
N ILE A 168 -4.97 15.26 -14.91
CA ILE A 168 -3.79 14.59 -14.33
C ILE A 168 -4.18 13.84 -13.05
N ARG A 169 -5.01 14.48 -12.23
CA ARG A 169 -5.43 13.99 -10.92
C ARG A 169 -6.72 13.19 -11.04
N PRO A 170 -6.83 12.02 -10.40
CA PRO A 170 -8.09 11.32 -10.31
C PRO A 170 -9.08 12.05 -9.40
N THR A 171 -10.36 11.90 -9.69
CA THR A 171 -11.49 12.55 -8.99
C THR A 171 -12.44 11.55 -8.32
N ARG A 172 -12.24 10.26 -8.57
CA ARG A 172 -13.02 9.16 -7.99
C ARG A 172 -12.18 7.93 -7.69
N ALA A 173 -12.65 7.13 -6.74
CA ALA A 173 -12.12 5.81 -6.46
C ALA A 173 -13.19 4.74 -6.73
N ILE A 174 -12.77 3.64 -7.36
CA ILE A 174 -13.54 2.40 -7.49
C ILE A 174 -12.90 1.36 -6.59
N VAL A 175 -13.66 0.88 -5.62
CA VAL A 175 -13.20 -0.07 -4.62
C VAL A 175 -13.89 -1.40 -4.83
N HIS A 176 -13.12 -2.46 -5.06
CA HIS A 176 -13.60 -3.83 -5.16
C HIS A 176 -13.28 -4.59 -3.88
N VAL A 177 -14.28 -5.27 -3.35
CA VAL A 177 -14.20 -6.09 -2.15
C VAL A 177 -14.46 -7.54 -2.54
N ALA A 178 -13.55 -8.43 -2.15
CA ALA A 178 -13.77 -9.86 -2.19
C ALA A 178 -14.20 -10.35 -0.81
N ASN A 179 -15.25 -11.17 -0.77
CA ASN A 179 -15.76 -11.80 0.44
C ASN A 179 -15.71 -13.31 0.26
N GLU A 180 -14.65 -13.93 0.78
CA GLU A 180 -14.48 -15.37 0.93
C GLU A 180 -14.90 -15.87 2.32
N SER A 181 -15.59 -15.05 3.11
CA SER A 181 -16.17 -15.53 4.36
C SER A 181 -17.37 -16.44 4.08
N GLY A 182 -17.87 -17.10 5.13
CA GLY A 182 -19.12 -17.85 5.08
C GLY A 182 -20.38 -16.98 5.24
N GLN A 183 -20.21 -15.67 5.44
CA GLN A 183 -21.28 -14.73 5.77
C GLN A 183 -21.32 -13.57 4.76
N LEU A 184 -22.44 -12.86 4.69
CA LEU A 184 -22.49 -11.59 3.96
C LEU A 184 -21.72 -10.50 4.70
N VAL A 185 -21.31 -9.47 3.97
CA VAL A 185 -20.67 -8.27 4.53
C VAL A 185 -21.34 -7.04 3.93
N THR A 186 -21.68 -6.06 4.77
CA THR A 186 -22.26 -4.78 4.33
C THR A 186 -21.19 -3.70 4.31
N LEU A 187 -21.01 -3.01 3.17
CA LEU A 187 -20.07 -1.90 3.01
C LEU A 187 -20.73 -0.59 3.45
N ARG A 188 -20.16 0.07 4.47
CA ARG A 188 -20.81 1.20 5.16
C ARG A 188 -20.25 2.55 4.75
N ALA A 189 -18.94 2.67 4.89
CA ALA A 189 -18.23 3.92 4.66
C ALA A 189 -16.81 3.62 4.18
N CYS A 190 -16.17 4.59 3.56
CA CYS A 190 -14.74 4.53 3.30
C CYS A 190 -14.05 5.82 3.74
N ARG A 191 -12.80 5.71 4.16
CA ARG A 191 -11.96 6.83 4.52
C ARG A 191 -10.62 6.70 3.81
N LEU A 192 -10.19 7.79 3.18
CA LEU A 192 -8.82 7.94 2.72
C LEU A 192 -7.96 8.46 3.86
N TRP A 193 -6.73 7.99 3.91
CA TRP A 193 -5.67 8.50 4.75
C TRP A 193 -4.61 9.07 3.82
N LEU A 194 -4.47 10.39 3.83
CA LEU A 194 -3.66 11.15 2.88
C LEU A 194 -2.56 11.92 3.60
N PRO A 195 -1.38 12.09 2.99
CA PRO A 195 -0.37 12.96 3.54
C PRO A 195 -0.76 14.43 3.36
N THR A 196 -0.19 15.29 4.20
CA THR A 196 -0.25 16.76 4.09
C THR A 196 0.48 17.28 2.85
N SER A 197 1.54 16.58 2.43
CA SER A 197 2.38 16.91 1.29
C SER A 197 3.03 15.67 0.68
N ASN A 198 3.47 15.74 -0.58
CA ASN A 198 4.13 14.62 -1.24
C ASN A 198 5.47 14.23 -0.60
N SER A 199 6.16 15.15 0.06
CA SER A 199 7.39 14.86 0.82
C SER A 199 7.13 14.11 2.13
N GLU A 200 5.90 14.13 2.63
CA GLU A 200 5.48 13.49 3.88
C GLU A 200 4.58 12.26 3.63
N PHE A 201 4.73 11.61 2.47
CA PHE A 201 3.87 10.51 1.98
C PHE A 201 3.75 9.28 2.90
N ARG A 202 4.52 9.22 4.00
CA ARG A 202 4.53 8.15 5.01
C ARG A 202 3.79 8.52 6.32
N ALA A 203 3.43 9.78 6.50
CA ALA A 203 2.55 10.27 7.57
C ALA A 203 1.17 10.56 6.96
N LEU A 204 0.21 9.68 7.22
CA LEU A 204 -1.11 9.71 6.61
C LEU A 204 -2.15 10.21 7.61
N HIS A 205 -2.92 11.21 7.23
CA HIS A 205 -3.93 11.83 8.06
C HIS A 205 -5.34 11.40 7.64
N PRO A 206 -6.22 11.10 8.61
CA PRO A 206 -7.57 10.65 8.29
C PRO A 206 -8.35 11.77 7.61
N GLN A 207 -8.92 11.46 6.44
CA GLN A 207 -9.92 12.30 5.81
C GLN A 207 -11.31 12.01 6.39
N PRO A 208 -12.32 12.88 6.16
CA PRO A 208 -13.70 12.58 6.55
C PRO A 208 -14.19 11.25 5.96
N TRP A 209 -15.00 10.52 6.72
CA TRP A 209 -15.68 9.32 6.25
C TRP A 209 -16.63 9.66 5.11
N GLN A 210 -16.51 8.95 4.00
CA GLN A 210 -17.42 8.99 2.87
C GLN A 210 -18.48 7.91 3.05
N THR A 211 -19.75 8.31 3.12
CA THR A 211 -20.90 7.43 3.34
C THR A 211 -21.83 7.33 2.13
N ASN A 212 -21.66 8.24 1.16
CA ASN A 212 -22.33 8.33 -0.13
C ASN A 212 -21.75 7.32 -1.16
N LEU A 213 -21.59 6.07 -0.73
CA LEU A 213 -21.03 5.01 -1.56
C LEU A 213 -22.03 4.57 -2.64
N ASN A 214 -21.65 4.64 -3.91
CA ASN A 214 -22.45 4.08 -5.01
C ASN A 214 -22.08 2.60 -5.22
N GLY A 215 -22.84 1.70 -4.59
CA GLY A 215 -22.53 0.28 -4.51
C GLY A 215 -22.81 -0.51 -5.79
N PHE A 216 -22.00 -1.56 -6.00
CA PHE A 216 -22.28 -2.66 -6.92
C PHE A 216 -22.07 -3.99 -6.16
N PRO A 217 -23.15 -4.65 -5.68
CA PRO A 217 -24.56 -4.30 -5.89
C PRO A 217 -24.98 -3.02 -5.15
N THR A 218 -26.06 -2.37 -5.58
CA THR A 218 -26.58 -1.11 -5.00
C THR A 218 -26.93 -1.25 -3.51
N SER A 219 -27.26 -2.45 -3.04
CA SER A 219 -27.49 -2.74 -1.62
C SER A 219 -26.24 -2.58 -0.75
N ARG A 220 -25.04 -2.57 -1.36
CA ARG A 220 -23.73 -2.61 -0.68
C ARG A 220 -23.52 -3.86 0.17
N VAL A 221 -24.32 -4.90 -0.06
CA VAL A 221 -24.17 -6.20 0.58
C VAL A 221 -23.41 -7.11 -0.36
N VAL A 222 -22.20 -7.52 0.05
CA VAL A 222 -21.38 -8.51 -0.65
C VAL A 222 -21.70 -9.87 -0.04
N ALA A 223 -22.36 -10.74 -0.81
CA ALA A 223 -22.72 -12.08 -0.35
C ALA A 223 -21.47 -12.93 -0.05
N SER A 224 -21.65 -13.96 0.77
CA SER A 224 -20.66 -15.01 1.02
C SER A 224 -20.12 -15.58 -0.30
N ARG A 225 -18.80 -15.74 -0.42
CA ARG A 225 -18.10 -16.27 -1.61
C ARG A 225 -18.33 -15.47 -2.89
N THR A 226 -18.49 -14.16 -2.78
CA THR A 226 -18.69 -13.28 -3.94
C THR A 226 -17.81 -12.04 -3.89
N LYS A 227 -17.87 -11.25 -4.97
CA LYS A 227 -17.22 -9.94 -5.07
C LYS A 227 -18.27 -8.87 -5.28
N GLY A 228 -18.00 -7.70 -4.73
CA GLY A 228 -18.79 -6.49 -4.96
C GLY A 228 -17.89 -5.28 -4.75
N GLY A 229 -18.49 -4.13 -4.48
CA GLY A 229 -17.73 -2.91 -4.29
C GLY A 229 -18.58 -1.66 -4.32
N PHE A 230 -17.92 -0.52 -4.48
CA PHE A 230 -18.57 0.77 -4.66
C PHE A 230 -17.67 1.75 -5.42
N VAL A 231 -18.31 2.79 -5.95
CA VAL A 231 -17.66 3.99 -6.45
C VAL A 231 -17.89 5.11 -5.44
N VAL A 232 -16.87 5.93 -5.20
CA VAL A 232 -16.95 7.13 -4.37
C VAL A 232 -16.32 8.31 -5.12
N GLU A 233 -17.05 9.42 -5.17
CA GLU A 233 -16.53 10.69 -5.65
C GLU A 233 -15.68 11.32 -4.56
N THR A 234 -14.43 11.64 -4.87
CA THR A 234 -13.46 12.14 -3.89
C THR A 234 -13.11 13.61 -4.11
N GLY A 235 -13.45 14.15 -5.28
CA GLY A 235 -12.80 15.35 -5.79
C GLY A 235 -11.32 15.07 -6.15
N PRO A 236 -10.58 16.08 -6.62
CA PRO A 236 -9.20 15.90 -7.07
C PRO A 236 -8.29 15.36 -5.95
N LEU A 237 -7.69 14.19 -6.19
CA LEU A 237 -6.76 13.57 -5.24
C LEU A 237 -5.30 13.92 -5.56
N PRO A 238 -4.42 14.01 -4.54
CA PRO A 238 -2.99 14.18 -4.76
C PRO A 238 -2.36 12.93 -5.38
N LEU A 239 -1.34 13.09 -6.22
CA LEU A 239 -0.56 11.98 -6.79
C LEU A 239 0.51 11.55 -5.79
N THR A 240 0.14 10.66 -4.86
CA THR A 240 0.98 10.25 -3.73
C THR A 240 0.56 8.87 -3.20
N TYR A 241 1.15 8.39 -2.11
CA TYR A 241 0.69 7.19 -1.41
C TYR A 241 -0.49 7.50 -0.47
N CYS A 242 -1.39 6.53 -0.32
CA CYS A 242 -2.52 6.60 0.59
C CYS A 242 -2.79 5.25 1.23
N ALA A 243 -3.40 5.28 2.41
CA ALA A 243 -4.15 4.13 2.91
C ALA A 243 -5.64 4.38 2.69
N ILE A 244 -6.35 3.33 2.31
CA ILE A 244 -7.81 3.32 2.25
C ILE A 244 -8.35 2.35 3.29
N GLU A 245 -9.30 2.83 4.06
CA GLU A 245 -10.02 2.09 5.07
C GLU A 245 -11.48 1.97 4.63
N VAL A 246 -12.02 0.76 4.64
CA VAL A 246 -13.43 0.52 4.38
C VAL A 246 -14.05 -0.09 5.62
N GLU A 247 -15.04 0.60 6.16
CA GLU A 247 -15.86 0.10 7.25
C GLU A 247 -16.87 -0.91 6.69
N THR A 248 -16.90 -2.07 7.34
CA THR A 248 -17.78 -3.18 7.01
C THR A 248 -18.57 -3.62 8.23
N ILE A 249 -19.77 -4.15 8.02
CA ILE A 249 -20.63 -4.71 9.07
C ILE A 249 -20.98 -6.15 8.71
N ASP A 250 -20.81 -7.06 9.67
CA ASP A 250 -21.24 -8.46 9.55
C ASP A 250 -22.75 -8.61 9.88
N PRO A 251 -23.35 -9.81 9.71
CA PRO A 251 -24.77 -10.02 9.99
C PRO A 251 -25.17 -9.80 11.46
N ASP A 252 -24.22 -9.92 12.39
CA ASP A 252 -24.42 -9.71 13.82
C ASP A 252 -24.32 -8.23 14.21
N GLY A 253 -24.08 -7.34 13.23
CA GLY A 253 -23.98 -5.89 13.44
C GLY A 253 -22.59 -5.44 13.90
N LYS A 254 -21.59 -6.33 13.93
CA LYS A 254 -20.24 -5.98 14.36
C LYS A 254 -19.51 -5.25 13.23
N ALA A 255 -19.03 -4.06 13.55
CA ALA A 255 -18.20 -3.26 12.64
C ALA A 255 -16.76 -3.78 12.60
N SER A 256 -16.16 -3.78 11.42
CA SER A 256 -14.73 -4.06 11.20
C SER A 256 -14.20 -3.27 10.01
N SER A 257 -12.88 -3.01 9.99
CA SER A 257 -12.22 -2.29 8.89
C SER A 257 -11.38 -3.23 8.04
N ILE A 258 -11.49 -3.09 6.72
CA ILE A 258 -10.57 -3.68 5.75
C ILE A 258 -9.72 -2.58 5.12
N TRP A 259 -8.45 -2.89 4.84
CA TRP A 259 -7.43 -1.89 4.54
C TRP A 259 -6.62 -2.22 3.29
N ALA A 260 -6.10 -1.19 2.63
CA ALA A 260 -5.04 -1.31 1.62
C ALA A 260 -4.16 -0.07 1.61
N HIS A 261 -2.87 -0.24 1.31
CA HIS A 261 -1.92 0.85 1.06
C HIS A 261 -1.47 0.85 -0.40
N LEU A 262 -1.65 1.99 -1.09
CA LEU A 262 -1.41 2.08 -2.53
C LEU A 262 -1.09 3.51 -2.98
N ARG A 263 -0.55 3.62 -4.19
CA ARG A 263 -0.30 4.90 -4.87
C ARG A 263 -1.57 5.39 -5.56
N ILE A 264 -1.91 6.64 -5.32
CA ILE A 264 -2.91 7.38 -6.08
C ILE A 264 -2.28 7.80 -7.40
N LYS A 265 -2.76 7.21 -8.48
CA LYS A 265 -2.50 7.61 -9.87
C LYS A 265 -3.78 7.47 -10.65
N ARG A 266 -3.98 8.33 -11.65
CA ARG A 266 -5.06 8.10 -12.61
C ARG A 266 -4.78 6.81 -13.37
N GLU A 267 -5.71 5.87 -13.33
CA GLU A 267 -5.58 4.64 -14.09
C GLU A 267 -5.81 4.89 -15.57
N ILE A 268 -4.81 4.49 -16.36
CA ILE A 268 -4.74 4.60 -17.81
C ILE A 268 -4.11 3.32 -18.35
N MET A 269 -4.59 2.85 -19.50
CA MET A 269 -4.00 1.69 -20.16
C MET A 269 -2.97 2.16 -21.19
N ASP A 270 -1.71 1.79 -20.96
CA ASP A 270 -0.62 2.02 -21.89
C ASP A 270 -0.09 0.67 -22.42
N LEU A 271 0.32 0.65 -23.68
CA LEU A 271 0.99 -0.48 -24.31
C LEU A 271 2.43 -0.09 -24.59
N SER A 272 3.36 -0.84 -24.01
CA SER A 272 4.79 -0.52 -24.00
C SER A 272 5.64 -1.70 -24.48
N GLY A 273 6.91 -1.43 -24.78
CA GLY A 273 7.92 -2.44 -25.05
C GLY A 273 9.33 -1.95 -24.72
N GLY A 274 10.14 -2.80 -24.08
CA GLY A 274 11.54 -2.49 -23.76
C GLY A 274 12.42 -2.29 -25.01
N TRP A 275 12.00 -2.84 -26.14
CA TRP A 275 12.68 -2.77 -27.43
C TRP A 275 12.33 -1.52 -28.25
N VAL A 276 11.33 -0.74 -27.83
CA VAL A 276 10.75 0.37 -28.61
C VAL A 276 11.81 1.39 -29.05
N ALA A 277 12.75 1.71 -28.15
CA ALA A 277 13.87 2.60 -28.42
C ALA A 277 15.17 1.80 -28.46
N SER A 278 15.57 1.37 -29.66
CA SER A 278 16.76 0.57 -29.91
C SER A 278 17.68 1.19 -30.97
N LYS A 279 18.86 0.58 -31.14
CA LYS A 279 19.81 0.93 -32.20
C LYS A 279 19.34 0.39 -33.55
N LEU A 280 19.35 1.25 -34.57
CA LEU A 280 19.10 0.93 -35.96
C LEU A 280 20.29 1.42 -36.81
N GLY A 281 21.25 0.53 -37.09
CA GLY A 281 22.52 0.92 -37.71
C GLY A 281 23.29 1.90 -36.83
N THR A 282 23.55 3.10 -37.32
CA THR A 282 24.19 4.20 -36.55
C THR A 282 23.18 5.14 -35.88
N SER A 283 21.87 4.92 -36.07
CA SER A 283 20.79 5.80 -35.59
C SER A 283 19.94 5.12 -34.50
N ASN A 284 19.00 5.88 -33.94
CA ASN A 284 17.95 5.36 -33.08
C ASN A 284 16.71 4.99 -33.92
N THR A 285 16.08 3.86 -33.61
CA THR A 285 14.78 3.46 -34.19
C THR A 285 13.72 4.58 -34.14
N LEU A 286 13.72 5.42 -33.11
CA LEU A 286 12.76 6.52 -32.95
C LEU A 286 12.95 7.66 -33.98
N HIS A 287 14.05 7.68 -34.73
CA HIS A 287 14.23 8.63 -35.85
C HIS A 287 13.51 8.17 -37.13
N ALA A 288 13.03 6.93 -37.18
CA ALA A 288 12.39 6.37 -38.36
C ALA A 288 10.85 6.56 -38.31
N GLU A 289 10.33 7.55 -39.03
CA GLU A 289 8.87 7.79 -39.09
C GLU A 289 8.04 6.55 -39.50
N PRO A 290 8.45 5.72 -40.49
CA PRO A 290 7.71 4.50 -40.84
C PRO A 290 7.58 3.50 -39.67
N TYR A 291 8.59 3.43 -38.81
CA TYR A 291 8.57 2.61 -37.61
C TYR A 291 7.58 3.17 -36.57
N LEU A 292 7.62 4.48 -36.30
CA LEU A 292 6.66 5.14 -35.39
C LEU A 292 5.20 5.00 -35.87
N LYS A 293 4.96 5.10 -37.17
CA LYS A 293 3.63 4.81 -37.77
C LYS A 293 3.17 3.39 -37.48
N THR A 294 4.09 2.43 -37.51
CA THR A 294 3.81 1.03 -37.20
C THR A 294 3.46 0.84 -35.73
N LEU A 295 4.26 1.40 -34.82
CA LEU A 295 3.98 1.38 -33.37
C LEU A 295 2.59 1.94 -33.06
N ARG A 296 2.25 3.10 -33.64
CA ARG A 296 0.92 3.72 -33.48
C ARG A 296 -0.21 2.83 -33.97
N ARG A 297 -0.05 2.11 -35.08
CA ARG A 297 -1.04 1.14 -35.59
C ARG A 297 -1.19 -0.09 -34.70
N MET A 298 -0.15 -0.44 -33.95
CA MET A 298 -0.18 -1.48 -32.92
C MET A 298 -0.67 -0.96 -31.56
N HIS A 299 -1.08 0.31 -31.48
CA HIS A 299 -1.47 0.99 -30.24
C HIS A 299 -0.36 1.09 -29.19
N ILE A 300 0.90 0.90 -29.57
CA ILE A 300 2.05 1.12 -28.68
C ILE A 300 2.24 2.62 -28.48
N ASN A 301 2.18 3.06 -27.22
CA ASN A 301 2.19 4.47 -26.84
C ASN A 301 3.22 4.81 -25.75
N SER A 302 4.08 3.86 -25.37
CA SER A 302 5.20 4.05 -24.45
C SER A 302 6.38 3.17 -24.83
N GLY A 303 7.58 3.50 -24.36
CA GLY A 303 8.79 2.70 -24.57
C GLY A 303 9.90 3.04 -23.60
N MET A 304 10.90 2.16 -23.50
CA MET A 304 12.05 2.33 -22.61
C MET A 304 13.00 3.46 -23.11
N HIS A 305 12.63 4.71 -22.89
CA HIS A 305 13.43 5.88 -23.24
C HIS A 305 13.16 7.09 -22.34
N GLN A 306 14.13 7.99 -22.31
CA GLN A 306 14.00 9.36 -21.82
C GLN A 306 14.06 10.31 -23.03
N ASP A 307 14.71 11.47 -22.92
CA ASP A 307 15.04 12.28 -24.09
C ASP A 307 15.87 11.51 -25.11
N VAL A 308 15.44 11.58 -26.36
CA VAL A 308 16.18 11.11 -27.51
C VAL A 308 16.34 12.29 -28.46
N PRO A 309 17.54 12.90 -28.55
CA PRO A 309 17.80 14.02 -29.47
C PRO A 309 17.50 13.63 -30.92
N GLY A 310 16.77 14.47 -31.64
CA GLY A 310 16.28 14.18 -33.00
C GLY A 310 14.92 13.46 -33.01
N TYR A 311 14.30 13.26 -31.85
CA TYR A 311 12.94 12.75 -31.71
C TYR A 311 12.17 13.57 -30.68
N SER A 312 12.52 13.47 -29.39
CA SER A 312 11.77 14.05 -28.27
C SER A 312 11.69 15.58 -28.29
N ASP A 313 12.61 16.22 -29.02
CA ASP A 313 12.81 17.66 -29.22
C ASP A 313 12.35 18.15 -30.60
N THR A 314 11.62 17.33 -31.36
CA THR A 314 11.18 17.63 -32.73
C THR A 314 9.67 17.45 -32.91
N GLU A 315 9.13 17.89 -34.06
CA GLU A 315 7.72 17.65 -34.43
C GLU A 315 7.36 16.16 -34.52
N LEU A 316 8.35 15.28 -34.66
CA LEU A 316 8.13 13.85 -34.77
C LEU A 316 7.51 13.28 -33.48
N PHE A 317 7.94 13.78 -32.31
CA PHE A 317 7.34 13.40 -31.02
C PHE A 317 5.90 13.91 -30.89
N ALA A 318 5.60 15.12 -31.37
CA ALA A 318 4.23 15.65 -31.34
C ALA A 318 3.29 14.81 -32.21
N LYS A 319 3.78 14.29 -33.34
CA LYS A 319 2.99 13.48 -34.29
C LYS A 319 2.81 12.02 -33.85
N TYR A 320 3.80 11.45 -33.17
CA TYR A 320 3.80 10.07 -32.69
C TYR A 320 4.32 9.99 -31.25
N PRO A 321 3.58 10.53 -30.26
CA PRO A 321 4.08 10.58 -28.89
C PRO A 321 4.25 9.17 -28.31
N LEU A 322 5.42 8.92 -27.74
CA LEU A 322 5.70 7.76 -26.90
C LEU A 322 6.00 8.25 -25.50
N LYS A 323 5.23 7.79 -24.51
CA LYS A 323 5.45 8.13 -23.11
C LYS A 323 6.78 7.59 -22.62
N TYR A 324 7.47 8.39 -21.83
CA TYR A 324 8.74 8.08 -21.22
C TYR A 324 8.62 6.94 -20.21
N MET A 325 9.58 6.03 -20.28
CA MET A 325 9.80 4.96 -19.31
C MET A 325 11.31 4.79 -19.16
N ASN A 326 11.89 5.37 -18.12
CA ASN A 326 13.32 5.25 -17.82
C ASN A 326 13.58 5.68 -16.36
N ARG A 327 14.83 5.99 -15.98
CA ARG A 327 15.16 6.57 -14.67
C ARG A 327 14.55 7.96 -14.45
N LEU A 328 14.35 8.75 -15.51
CA LEU A 328 13.74 10.09 -15.47
C LEU A 328 14.43 11.03 -14.46
N GLN A 329 15.73 11.25 -14.66
CA GLN A 329 16.53 12.16 -13.85
C GLN A 329 17.07 13.33 -14.70
N PRO A 330 17.20 14.54 -14.13
CA PRO A 330 16.83 14.93 -12.76
C PRO A 330 15.30 15.03 -12.54
N SER A 331 14.80 14.72 -11.34
CA SER A 331 13.36 14.59 -11.05
C SER A 331 12.56 15.85 -11.28
N GLU A 332 13.14 17.02 -10.98
CA GLU A 332 12.51 18.34 -11.07
C GLU A 332 12.05 18.66 -12.49
N ARG A 333 12.68 18.02 -13.48
CA ARG A 333 12.29 18.14 -14.88
C ARG A 333 11.03 17.34 -15.21
N TYR A 334 10.84 16.19 -14.59
CA TYR A 334 9.79 15.22 -14.94
C TYR A 334 8.58 15.31 -14.00
N ASP A 335 8.79 15.76 -12.77
CA ASP A 335 7.75 15.93 -11.75
C ASP A 335 7.04 17.29 -11.90
N THR A 336 6.41 17.50 -13.07
CA THR A 336 5.59 18.68 -13.35
C THR A 336 4.28 18.27 -13.99
N ASP A 337 3.21 19.03 -13.75
CA ASP A 337 1.90 18.77 -14.34
C ASP A 337 1.95 18.65 -15.88
N ALA A 338 2.83 19.41 -16.54
CA ALA A 338 3.02 19.32 -18.00
C ALA A 338 3.70 18.01 -18.45
N MET A 339 4.56 17.43 -17.63
CA MET A 339 5.34 16.23 -17.97
C MET A 339 4.65 14.93 -17.56
N LEU A 340 3.88 14.92 -16.47
CA LEU A 340 3.23 13.73 -15.94
C LEU A 340 2.39 12.96 -16.98
N PRO A 341 1.57 13.60 -17.84
CA PRO A 341 0.85 12.89 -18.90
C PRO A 341 1.75 12.19 -19.93
N ARG A 342 3.02 12.58 -20.02
CA ARG A 342 4.03 12.03 -20.94
C ARG A 342 4.85 10.91 -20.31
N ILE A 343 4.57 10.52 -19.07
CA ILE A 343 5.33 9.52 -18.33
C ILE A 343 4.47 8.28 -18.12
N HIS A 344 5.03 7.11 -18.39
CA HIS A 344 4.40 5.83 -18.10
C HIS A 344 4.85 5.29 -16.75
N ALA A 345 6.16 5.17 -16.55
CA ALA A 345 6.75 4.64 -15.33
C ALA A 345 8.21 5.07 -15.16
N VAL A 346 8.71 4.96 -13.94
CA VAL A 346 10.15 4.93 -13.67
C VAL A 346 10.60 3.47 -13.70
N GLU A 347 11.51 3.13 -14.61
CA GLU A 347 12.09 1.79 -14.73
C GLU A 347 13.53 1.94 -15.24
N PHE A 348 14.49 1.34 -14.54
CA PHE A 348 15.92 1.43 -14.85
C PHE A 348 16.75 0.28 -14.27
N GLN A 349 16.13 -0.69 -13.58
CA GLN A 349 16.77 -1.93 -13.17
C GLN A 349 16.61 -3.03 -14.25
N GLY A 350 15.72 -2.82 -15.22
CA GLY A 350 15.47 -3.77 -16.30
C GLY A 350 14.73 -4.99 -15.77
N GLU A 351 15.23 -6.18 -16.04
CA GLU A 351 14.71 -7.42 -15.49
C GLU A 351 15.62 -7.90 -14.33
N PRO A 352 15.44 -7.39 -13.09
CA PRO A 352 16.30 -7.77 -11.96
C PRO A 352 16.26 -9.28 -11.62
N GLN A 353 15.24 -9.99 -12.13
CA GLN A 353 15.11 -11.44 -12.05
C GLN A 353 15.75 -12.19 -13.23
N PHE A 354 15.95 -11.53 -14.38
CA PHE A 354 16.46 -12.11 -15.63
C PHE A 354 17.28 -11.12 -16.44
N GLY A 355 18.54 -10.91 -16.06
CA GLY A 355 19.42 -9.92 -16.70
C GLY A 355 20.81 -10.44 -17.07
N GLY A 356 20.95 -11.70 -17.49
CA GLY A 356 22.25 -12.26 -17.91
C GLY A 356 23.34 -12.30 -16.83
N GLY A 357 22.96 -12.15 -15.54
CA GLY A 357 23.84 -12.07 -14.38
C GLY A 357 23.20 -12.63 -13.10
N ARG A 358 23.78 -12.33 -11.93
CA ARG A 358 23.29 -12.78 -10.62
C ARG A 358 21.94 -12.11 -10.30
N PRO A 359 20.88 -12.85 -9.93
CA PRO A 359 19.61 -12.26 -9.50
C PRO A 359 19.82 -11.20 -8.41
N VAL A 360 19.17 -10.05 -8.57
CA VAL A 360 19.26 -8.95 -7.60
C VAL A 360 18.30 -9.24 -6.44
N PRO A 361 18.75 -9.22 -5.17
CA PRO A 361 17.87 -9.42 -4.03
C PRO A 361 16.70 -8.43 -4.00
N PRO A 362 15.46 -8.84 -3.66
CA PRO A 362 14.30 -7.95 -3.65
C PRO A 362 14.48 -6.69 -2.79
N GLN A 363 15.15 -6.80 -1.63
CA GLN A 363 15.46 -5.63 -0.80
C GLN A 363 16.36 -4.62 -1.53
N GLU A 364 17.32 -5.08 -2.33
CA GLU A 364 18.19 -4.19 -3.10
C GLU A 364 17.42 -3.47 -4.22
N VAL A 365 16.49 -4.19 -4.88
CA VAL A 365 15.57 -3.58 -5.85
C VAL A 365 14.75 -2.48 -5.18
N PHE A 366 14.09 -2.79 -4.05
CA PHE A 366 13.32 -1.82 -3.28
C PHE A 366 14.14 -0.58 -2.93
N THR A 367 15.34 -0.76 -2.37
CA THR A 367 16.21 0.35 -1.97
C THR A 367 16.62 1.23 -3.16
N LYS A 368 16.89 0.64 -4.33
CA LYS A 368 17.25 1.41 -5.54
C LYS A 368 16.11 2.24 -6.09
N PHE A 369 14.86 1.83 -5.87
CA PHE A 369 13.68 2.58 -6.29
C PHE A 369 13.27 3.66 -5.30
N LEU A 370 13.83 3.72 -4.08
CA LEU A 370 13.67 4.90 -3.24
C LEU A 370 14.39 6.09 -3.92
N PRO A 371 13.74 7.25 -4.13
CA PRO A 371 12.52 7.76 -3.49
C PRO A 371 11.21 7.74 -4.34
N TYR A 372 11.11 6.95 -5.41
CA TYR A 372 10.04 7.01 -6.43
C TYR A 372 8.64 6.49 -6.04
#